data_AF-A0A7W0MMV8-F1
#
_entry.id   AF-A0A7W0MMV8-F1
#
_cell.length_a   1.000
_cell.length_b   1.000
_cell.length_c   1.000
_cell.angle_alpha   90.00
_cell.angle_beta   90.00
_cell.angle_gamma   90.00
#
_symmetry.space_group_name_H-M   'P 1'
#
loop_
_entity.id
_entity.type
_entity.pdbx_description
1 polymer ?
#
loop_
_entity_poly.entity_id
_entity_poly.type
_entity_poly.pdbx_seq_one_letter_code
_entity_poly.pdbx_strand_id
1 'polypeptide(L)'
;LGLPSEIGMLDPAIMIAGLPGFRAIPATGRPVFVPHESTVERHDWSSACADAGLDFVSPRGDARQVIARIAGASTVLAESMHAAIMADAFRVPWIPVRIGHRFLDSKWRDWASSLDLHLGRIPRLFPIEDRGFALPRLTLAAMRVCSRRHSRSAAASRATAPEIRPFRPGVEERLQVRVEAAHIAGALRRHLRRVPLLSEDARLTGQMGRFRNVLETIRNDYG
;
A
#
# COMPACT_ATOMS: atom_id res chain seq x y z
N LEU A 1 18.43 2.62 -23.49
CA LEU A 1 18.82 4.04 -23.68
C LEU A 1 20.27 4.23 -24.10
N GLY A 2 21.17 3.24 -23.93
CA GLY A 2 22.57 3.38 -24.34
C GLY A 2 23.33 4.48 -23.59
N LEU A 3 22.71 5.02 -22.54
CA LEU A 3 23.28 6.05 -21.70
C LEU A 3 24.19 5.40 -20.66
N PRO A 4 25.31 6.06 -20.31
CA PRO A 4 26.15 5.65 -19.20
C PRO A 4 25.30 5.55 -17.91
N SER A 5 25.52 4.48 -17.13
CA SER A 5 24.78 4.22 -15.89
C SER A 5 24.96 5.34 -14.85
N GLU A 6 26.02 6.14 -15.03
CA GLU A 6 26.47 7.22 -14.19
C GLU A 6 25.60 8.49 -14.34
N ILE A 7 24.80 8.60 -15.40
CA ILE A 7 23.88 9.75 -15.66
C ILE A 7 22.48 9.49 -15.07
N GLY A 8 22.17 8.24 -14.71
CA GLY A 8 20.90 7.90 -14.06
C GLY A 8 20.79 8.57 -12.70
N MET A 9 19.87 9.53 -12.57
CA MET A 9 19.52 10.13 -11.28
C MET A 9 18.33 9.39 -10.67
N LEU A 10 18.44 9.20 -9.36
CA LEU A 10 17.39 8.68 -8.49
C LEU A 10 16.31 9.73 -8.21
N ASP A 11 15.19 9.25 -7.67
CA ASP A 11 14.10 10.10 -7.20
C ASP A 11 14.57 11.07 -6.09
N PRO A 12 14.33 12.40 -6.21
CA PRO A 12 14.75 13.38 -5.22
C PRO A 12 14.17 13.16 -3.82
N ALA A 13 13.05 12.42 -3.69
CA ALA A 13 12.45 12.09 -2.40
C ALA A 13 13.40 11.30 -1.49
N ILE A 14 14.48 10.69 -2.02
CA ILE A 14 15.51 10.07 -1.18
C ILE A 14 16.16 11.08 -0.21
N MET A 15 16.20 12.36 -0.58
CA MET A 15 16.90 13.40 0.18
C MET A 15 16.13 13.81 1.44
N ILE A 16 14.89 13.34 1.58
CA ILE A 16 13.94 13.73 2.64
C ILE A 16 14.54 13.54 4.05
N ALA A 17 15.31 12.47 4.26
CA ALA A 17 15.91 12.15 5.55
C ALA A 17 16.96 13.17 6.01
N GLY A 18 17.55 13.93 5.06
CA GLY A 18 18.52 14.98 5.37
C GLY A 18 17.90 16.32 5.79
N LEU A 19 16.60 16.51 5.55
CA LEU A 19 15.91 17.78 5.79
C LEU A 19 15.74 18.03 7.30
N PRO A 20 16.00 19.25 7.79
CA PRO A 20 15.95 19.57 9.23
C PRO A 20 14.64 19.15 9.91
N GLY A 21 13.51 19.26 9.22
CA GLY A 21 12.18 18.95 9.76
C GLY A 21 11.90 17.45 9.98
N PHE A 22 12.74 16.56 9.45
CA PHE A 22 12.57 15.10 9.49
C PHE A 22 13.77 14.36 10.09
N ARG A 23 14.68 15.09 10.74
CA ARG A 23 15.79 14.47 11.48
C ARG A 23 15.29 13.83 12.77
N ALA A 24 15.89 12.70 13.14
CA ALA A 24 15.66 12.02 14.42
C ALA A 24 14.18 11.74 14.74
N ILE A 25 13.41 11.26 13.75
CA ILE A 25 12.03 10.83 13.98
C ILE A 25 12.04 9.59 14.89
N PRO A 26 11.33 9.59 16.03
CA PRO A 26 11.30 8.43 16.92
C PRO A 26 10.68 7.21 16.24
N ALA A 27 11.27 6.05 16.47
CA ALA A 27 10.69 4.78 16.05
C ALA A 27 9.41 4.50 16.86
N THR A 28 8.32 4.20 16.17
CA THR A 28 7.07 3.69 16.74
C THR A 28 7.12 2.19 16.96
N GLY A 29 7.99 1.49 16.22
CA GLY A 29 8.14 0.03 16.27
C GLY A 29 7.01 -0.76 15.59
N ARG A 30 5.99 -0.08 15.04
CA ARG A 30 4.86 -0.75 14.37
C ARG A 30 5.06 -0.83 12.86
N PRO A 31 4.70 -1.95 12.21
CA PRO A 31 4.69 -2.02 10.76
C PRO A 31 3.56 -1.15 10.21
N VAL A 32 3.76 -0.58 9.02
CA VAL A 32 2.75 0.24 8.35
C VAL A 32 2.47 -0.29 6.95
N PHE A 33 1.25 -0.06 6.45
CA PHE A 33 0.90 -0.26 5.05
C PHE A 33 0.55 1.05 4.38
N VAL A 34 1.14 1.26 3.20
CA VAL A 34 0.92 2.46 2.37
C VAL A 34 0.47 2.03 0.97
N PRO A 35 -0.83 2.14 0.64
CA PRO A 35 -1.31 1.89 -0.72
C PRO A 35 -0.86 3.00 -1.66
N HIS A 36 -1.00 2.77 -2.97
CA HIS A 36 -0.91 3.82 -3.98
C HIS A 36 -2.09 4.79 -3.83
N GLU A 37 -1.89 6.05 -4.22
CA GLU A 37 -2.93 7.09 -4.12
C GLU A 37 -4.23 6.66 -4.83
N SER A 38 -4.11 6.08 -6.03
CA SER A 38 -5.25 5.64 -6.83
C SER A 38 -5.98 4.39 -6.30
N THR A 39 -5.45 3.72 -5.27
CA THR A 39 -6.01 2.48 -4.71
C THR A 39 -6.48 2.65 -3.26
N VAL A 40 -6.36 3.86 -2.70
CA VAL A 40 -6.83 4.19 -1.35
C VAL A 40 -8.30 3.85 -1.15
N GLU A 41 -9.15 4.09 -2.15
CA GLU A 41 -10.60 3.86 -2.04
C GLU A 41 -11.03 2.41 -2.36
N ARG A 42 -10.08 1.54 -2.75
CA ARG A 42 -10.43 0.19 -3.22
C ARG A 42 -10.87 -0.75 -2.09
N HIS A 43 -10.47 -0.48 -0.86
CA HIS A 43 -10.81 -1.30 0.29
C HIS A 43 -10.82 -0.43 1.55
N ASP A 44 -11.55 -0.86 2.59
CA ASP A 44 -11.36 -0.33 3.94
C ASP A 44 -9.99 -0.78 4.48
N TRP A 45 -8.95 -0.03 4.14
CA TRP A 45 -7.58 -0.33 4.56
C TRP A 45 -7.39 -0.18 6.05
N SER A 46 -8.13 0.72 6.69
CA SER A 46 -8.06 0.95 8.14
C SER A 46 -8.41 -0.33 8.89
N SER A 47 -9.57 -0.92 8.56
CA SER A 47 -10.03 -2.18 9.15
C SER A 47 -9.11 -3.35 8.79
N ALA A 48 -8.75 -3.50 7.51
CA ALA A 48 -7.90 -4.61 7.07
C ALA A 48 -6.49 -4.58 7.70
N CYS A 49 -5.90 -3.39 7.88
CA CYS A 49 -4.59 -3.25 8.53
C CYS A 49 -4.69 -3.52 10.03
N ALA A 50 -5.74 -3.02 10.70
CA ALA A 50 -5.98 -3.29 12.11
C ALA A 50 -6.10 -4.79 12.38
N ASP A 51 -6.89 -5.50 11.58
CA ASP A 51 -6.99 -6.96 11.64
C ASP A 51 -5.62 -7.61 11.40
N ALA A 52 -4.85 -7.09 10.44
CA ALA A 52 -3.54 -7.62 10.11
C ALA A 52 -2.42 -7.27 11.12
N GLY A 53 -2.69 -6.45 12.14
CA GLY A 53 -1.72 -6.07 13.16
C GLY A 53 -0.69 -5.04 12.67
N LEU A 54 -1.08 -4.15 11.75
CA LEU A 54 -0.25 -3.08 11.23
C LEU A 54 -1.06 -1.79 11.08
N ASP A 55 -0.40 -0.65 10.94
CA ASP A 55 -1.10 0.63 10.86
C ASP A 55 -1.28 1.07 9.40
N PHE A 56 -2.48 1.52 9.06
CA PHE A 56 -2.75 2.11 7.74
C PHE A 56 -2.26 3.55 7.67
N VAL A 57 -1.46 3.87 6.65
CA VAL A 57 -1.05 5.24 6.32
C VAL A 57 -1.63 5.62 4.96
N SER A 58 -2.55 6.58 4.94
CA SER A 58 -3.07 7.11 3.68
C SER A 58 -2.04 8.02 3.01
N PRO A 59 -1.69 7.81 1.72
CA PRO A 59 -0.83 8.72 0.97
C PRO A 59 -1.48 10.09 0.72
N ARG A 60 -2.79 10.23 0.94
CA ARG A 60 -3.56 11.49 0.82
C ARG A 60 -3.58 12.32 2.12
N GLY A 61 -2.94 11.83 3.18
CA GLY A 61 -2.87 12.53 4.46
C GLY A 61 -1.94 13.76 4.40
N ASP A 62 -1.83 14.46 5.54
CA ASP A 62 -0.84 15.52 5.70
C ASP A 62 0.57 14.97 5.43
N ALA A 63 1.32 15.65 4.56
CA ALA A 63 2.62 15.16 4.08
C ALA A 63 3.60 14.94 5.23
N ARG A 64 3.65 15.88 6.20
CA ARG A 64 4.59 15.78 7.34
C ARG A 64 4.25 14.58 8.22
N GLN A 65 2.97 14.34 8.48
CA GLN A 65 2.50 13.19 9.24
C GLN A 65 2.74 11.87 8.50
N VAL A 66 2.47 11.81 7.20
CA VAL A 66 2.73 10.61 6.37
C VAL A 66 4.21 10.25 6.41
N ILE A 67 5.09 11.22 6.19
CA ILE A 67 6.54 11.03 6.25
C ILE A 67 6.96 10.56 7.64
N ALA A 68 6.48 11.20 8.71
CA ALA A 68 6.82 10.81 10.08
C ALA A 68 6.38 9.38 10.41
N ARG A 69 5.19 8.96 9.94
CA ARG A 69 4.68 7.60 10.15
C ARG A 69 5.48 6.56 9.37
N ILE A 70 5.96 6.88 8.17
CA ILE A 70 6.84 5.99 7.39
C ILE A 70 8.21 5.89 8.08
N ALA A 71 8.82 7.03 8.43
CA ALA A 71 10.15 7.08 9.04
C ALA A 71 10.22 6.40 10.41
N GLY A 72 9.15 6.47 11.20
CA GLY A 72 9.09 5.82 12.51
C GLY A 72 8.69 4.34 12.48
N ALA A 73 8.27 3.79 11.32
CA ALA A 73 7.79 2.42 11.25
C ALA A 73 8.92 1.40 11.47
N SER A 74 8.58 0.19 11.94
CA SER A 74 9.54 -0.92 11.99
C SER A 74 9.70 -1.62 10.64
N THR A 75 8.65 -1.62 9.81
CA THR A 75 8.68 -2.13 8.44
C THR A 75 7.56 -1.47 7.63
N VAL A 76 7.81 -1.18 6.36
CA VAL A 76 6.83 -0.56 5.47
C VAL A 76 6.38 -1.55 4.39
N LEU A 77 5.11 -1.95 4.43
CA LEU A 77 4.48 -2.67 3.33
C LEU A 77 3.96 -1.66 2.30
N ALA A 78 4.57 -1.57 1.13
CA ALA A 78 4.37 -0.47 0.19
C ALA A 78 3.75 -0.95 -1.14
N GLU A 79 2.62 -0.35 -1.51
CA GLU A 79 2.21 -0.26 -2.91
C GLU A 79 2.58 1.10 -3.53
N SER A 80 2.76 2.12 -2.68
CA SER A 80 3.30 3.42 -3.10
C SER A 80 4.82 3.35 -3.26
N MET A 81 5.31 3.65 -4.47
CA MET A 81 6.76 3.69 -4.74
C MET A 81 7.44 4.79 -3.91
N HIS A 82 6.81 5.95 -3.73
CA HIS A 82 7.34 7.01 -2.87
C HIS A 82 7.41 6.58 -1.40
N ALA A 83 6.48 5.74 -0.93
CA ALA A 83 6.59 5.19 0.42
C ALA A 83 7.80 4.28 0.57
N ALA A 84 8.13 3.47 -0.45
CA ALA A 84 9.34 2.65 -0.47
C ALA A 84 10.62 3.50 -0.54
N ILE A 85 10.65 4.55 -1.39
CA ILE A 85 11.77 5.50 -1.48
C ILE A 85 12.01 6.17 -0.12
N MET A 86 10.95 6.67 0.51
CA MET A 86 11.06 7.30 1.84
C MET A 86 11.50 6.30 2.90
N ALA A 87 10.94 5.10 2.92
CA ALA A 87 11.34 4.05 3.85
C ALA A 87 12.85 3.76 3.72
N ASP A 88 13.33 3.58 2.49
CA ASP A 88 14.74 3.31 2.21
C ASP A 88 15.66 4.46 2.64
N ALA A 89 15.24 5.72 2.41
CA ALA A 89 15.94 6.92 2.86
C ALA A 89 16.04 7.05 4.39
N PHE A 90 14.97 6.69 5.11
CA PHE A 90 14.94 6.66 6.58
C PHE A 90 15.52 5.37 7.17
N ARG A 91 16.05 4.48 6.32
CA ARG A 91 16.61 3.18 6.71
C ARG A 91 15.58 2.24 7.36
N VAL A 92 14.32 2.37 6.98
CA VAL A 92 13.22 1.50 7.39
C VAL A 92 13.08 0.36 6.36
N PRO A 93 13.18 -0.91 6.77
CA PRO A 93 13.01 -2.04 5.86
C PRO A 93 11.61 -2.02 5.21
N TRP A 94 11.52 -2.36 3.93
CA TRP A 94 10.26 -2.27 3.18
C TRP A 94 9.98 -3.47 2.30
N ILE A 95 8.69 -3.74 2.04
CA ILE A 95 8.22 -4.89 1.27
C ILE A 95 7.24 -4.39 0.20
N PRO A 96 7.51 -4.60 -1.10
CA PRO A 96 6.60 -4.18 -2.16
C PRO A 96 5.39 -5.11 -2.23
N VAL A 97 4.22 -4.54 -2.50
CA VAL A 97 2.98 -5.24 -2.84
C VAL A 97 2.27 -4.54 -3.99
N ARG A 98 1.35 -5.23 -4.67
CA ARG A 98 0.51 -4.63 -5.72
C ARG A 98 -0.96 -4.93 -5.53
N ILE A 99 -1.81 -3.93 -5.79
CA ILE A 99 -3.26 -4.05 -5.59
C ILE A 99 -4.00 -4.21 -6.93
N GLY A 100 -3.60 -3.50 -7.98
CA GLY A 100 -4.29 -3.49 -9.27
C GLY A 100 -3.40 -3.56 -10.51
N HIS A 101 -4.03 -3.52 -11.69
CA HIS A 101 -3.33 -3.57 -12.99
C HIS A 101 -2.53 -2.30 -13.30
N ARG A 102 -2.91 -1.16 -12.70
CA ARG A 102 -2.19 0.12 -12.88
C ARG A 102 -0.84 0.16 -12.19
N PHE A 103 -0.45 -0.91 -11.51
CA PHE A 103 0.86 -1.05 -10.90
C PHE A 103 1.96 -1.13 -11.96
N LEU A 104 2.87 -0.17 -11.95
CA LEU A 104 3.93 -0.03 -12.96
C LEU A 104 5.19 -0.77 -12.53
N ASP A 105 5.23 -2.09 -12.73
CA ASP A 105 6.36 -2.97 -12.33
C ASP A 105 7.71 -2.53 -12.92
N SER A 106 7.72 -1.99 -14.15
CA SER A 106 8.94 -1.46 -14.78
C SER A 106 9.53 -0.28 -14.01
N LYS A 107 8.71 0.64 -13.50
CA LYS A 107 9.18 1.79 -12.69
C LYS A 107 9.80 1.33 -11.39
N TRP A 108 9.20 0.34 -10.74
CA TRP A 108 9.73 -0.23 -9.51
C TRP A 108 11.10 -0.89 -9.74
N ARG A 109 11.23 -1.68 -10.82
CA ARG A 109 12.50 -2.34 -11.16
C ARG A 109 13.60 -1.33 -11.54
N ASP A 110 13.25 -0.31 -12.29
CA ASP A 110 14.17 0.77 -12.69
C ASP A 110 14.67 1.56 -11.48
N TRP A 111 13.78 1.95 -10.59
CA TRP A 111 14.18 2.60 -9.34
C TRP A 111 15.01 1.67 -8.45
N ALA A 112 14.58 0.43 -8.24
CA ALA A 112 15.30 -0.50 -7.39
C ALA A 112 16.72 -0.81 -7.91
N SER A 113 16.89 -0.95 -9.23
CA SER A 113 18.21 -1.17 -9.83
C SER A 113 19.14 0.02 -9.62
N SER A 114 18.62 1.25 -9.53
CA SER A 114 19.44 2.43 -9.20
C SER A 114 20.11 2.33 -7.81
N LEU A 115 19.52 1.55 -6.90
CA LEU A 115 20.02 1.26 -5.55
C LEU A 115 20.61 -0.16 -5.42
N ASP A 116 20.90 -0.83 -6.54
CA ASP A 116 21.38 -2.22 -6.60
C ASP A 116 20.44 -3.23 -5.90
N LEU A 117 19.15 -2.88 -5.79
CA LEU A 117 18.12 -3.72 -5.20
C LEU A 117 17.50 -4.67 -6.23
N HIS A 118 17.46 -5.96 -5.89
CA HIS A 118 16.93 -7.00 -6.75
C HIS A 118 15.48 -7.32 -6.38
N LEU A 119 14.53 -6.81 -7.18
CA LEU A 119 13.11 -7.09 -6.97
C LEU A 119 12.73 -8.46 -7.55
N GLY A 120 12.31 -9.37 -6.66
CA GLY A 120 11.61 -10.58 -7.06
C GLY A 120 10.21 -10.29 -7.64
N ARG A 121 9.35 -11.32 -7.66
CA ARG A 121 7.95 -11.15 -8.05
C ARG A 121 7.18 -10.37 -6.97
N ILE A 122 6.69 -9.19 -7.33
CA ILE A 122 5.88 -8.37 -6.42
C ILE A 122 4.51 -9.05 -6.18
N PRO A 123 4.18 -9.39 -4.92
CA PRO A 123 2.94 -10.09 -4.58
C PRO A 123 1.70 -9.24 -4.79
N ARG A 124 0.63 -9.90 -5.22
CA ARG A 124 -0.71 -9.32 -5.26
C ARG A 124 -1.36 -9.40 -3.90
N LEU A 125 -2.02 -8.33 -3.47
CA LEU A 125 -2.92 -8.37 -2.31
C LEU A 125 -4.26 -9.02 -2.63
N PHE A 126 -4.70 -8.96 -3.89
CA PHE A 126 -6.00 -9.48 -4.33
C PHE A 126 -5.80 -10.66 -5.28
N PRO A 127 -6.66 -11.69 -5.18
CA PRO A 127 -6.52 -12.91 -5.98
C PRO A 127 -6.90 -12.73 -7.46
N ILE A 128 -7.76 -11.76 -7.81
CA ILE A 128 -8.27 -11.52 -9.17
C ILE A 128 -8.21 -10.03 -9.53
N GLU A 129 -7.96 -9.70 -10.79
CA GLU A 129 -8.00 -8.33 -11.35
C GLU A 129 -9.45 -7.84 -11.49
N ASP A 130 -9.76 -6.70 -10.85
CA ASP A 130 -10.83 -5.73 -11.14
C ASP A 130 -12.28 -6.19 -11.36
N ARG A 131 -12.64 -7.41 -10.98
CA ARG A 131 -14.04 -7.77 -10.70
C ARG A 131 -14.12 -8.25 -9.26
N GLY A 132 -15.04 -7.65 -8.50
CA GLY A 132 -15.24 -7.94 -7.07
C GLY A 132 -15.13 -9.43 -6.79
N PHE A 133 -14.46 -9.78 -5.69
CA PHE A 133 -14.13 -11.15 -5.31
C PHE A 133 -15.39 -12.04 -5.31
N ALA A 134 -15.70 -12.72 -6.41
CA ALA A 134 -16.86 -13.59 -6.48
C ALA A 134 -16.51 -14.90 -5.77
N LEU A 135 -17.15 -15.16 -4.63
CA LEU A 135 -17.04 -16.45 -3.96
C LEU A 135 -17.44 -17.57 -4.94
N PRO A 136 -16.64 -18.63 -5.10
CA PRO A 136 -17.09 -19.81 -5.81
C PRO A 136 -18.38 -20.34 -5.13
N ARG A 137 -19.42 -20.67 -5.91
CA ARG A 137 -20.76 -21.09 -5.41
C ARG A 137 -20.69 -22.20 -4.34
N LEU A 138 -19.63 -23.03 -4.37
CA LEU A 138 -19.38 -24.12 -3.42
C LEU A 138 -19.17 -23.63 -1.98
N THR A 139 -18.50 -22.48 -1.78
CA THR A 139 -18.25 -21.92 -0.44
C THR A 139 -19.53 -21.43 0.24
N LEU A 140 -20.47 -20.88 -0.52
CA LEU A 140 -21.77 -20.43 -0.01
C LEU A 140 -22.73 -21.58 0.29
N ALA A 141 -22.66 -22.67 -0.49
CA ALA A 141 -23.49 -23.86 -0.27
C ALA A 141 -23.17 -24.54 1.07
N ALA A 142 -21.89 -24.59 1.45
CA ALA A 142 -21.46 -25.15 2.73
C ALA A 142 -21.98 -24.36 3.95
N MET A 143 -22.20 -23.05 3.81
CA MET A 143 -22.71 -22.19 4.90
C MET A 143 -24.25 -22.11 4.96
N ARG A 144 -24.97 -22.53 3.90
CA ARG A 144 -26.44 -22.52 3.84
C ARG A 144 -27.11 -23.60 4.70
N VAL A 145 -26.35 -24.53 5.28
CA VAL A 145 -26.90 -25.65 6.07
C VAL A 145 -27.46 -25.20 7.43
N CYS A 146 -27.15 -24.00 7.93
CA CYS A 146 -27.51 -23.58 9.30
C CYS A 146 -28.61 -22.53 9.46
N SER A 147 -29.41 -22.19 8.45
CA SER A 147 -30.54 -21.26 8.66
C SER A 147 -31.85 -21.77 8.05
N ARG A 148 -32.45 -22.78 8.69
CA ARG A 148 -33.88 -23.08 8.54
C ARG A 148 -34.57 -22.88 9.88
N ARG A 149 -35.38 -21.83 9.99
CA ARG A 149 -36.68 -21.80 10.71
C ARG A 149 -37.37 -20.44 10.50
N HIS A 150 -38.61 -20.53 9.96
CA HIS A 150 -39.81 -19.69 10.13
C HIS A 150 -39.67 -18.14 10.09
N SER A 151 -40.52 -17.37 9.41
CA SER A 151 -41.99 -17.45 9.37
C SER A 151 -42.60 -16.68 8.18
N ARG A 152 -43.81 -17.10 7.77
CA ARG A 152 -44.72 -16.44 6.83
C ARG A 152 -45.38 -15.22 7.51
N SER A 153 -45.65 -14.14 6.76
CA SER A 153 -46.97 -13.47 6.73
C SER A 153 -46.96 -12.33 5.70
N ALA A 154 -48.07 -12.21 4.98
CA ALA A 154 -48.38 -11.19 3.98
C ALA A 154 -49.28 -10.10 4.59
N ALA A 155 -49.10 -8.84 4.19
CA ALA A 155 -50.18 -7.85 4.15
C ALA A 155 -49.75 -6.62 3.32
N ALA A 156 -50.67 -6.16 2.48
CA ALA A 156 -50.58 -4.98 1.61
C ALA A 156 -50.88 -3.68 2.37
N SER A 157 -50.36 -2.52 1.92
CA SER A 157 -51.12 -1.25 1.81
C SER A 157 -50.23 -0.03 1.46
N ARG A 158 -50.75 0.73 0.47
CA ARG A 158 -50.64 2.19 0.18
C ARG A 158 -49.28 2.83 -0.10
N ALA A 159 -49.14 3.28 -1.35
CA ALA A 159 -48.05 4.09 -1.87
C ALA A 159 -48.03 5.50 -1.25
N THR A 160 -46.99 5.74 -0.45
CA THR A 160 -46.48 7.06 -0.09
C THR A 160 -45.23 7.34 -0.92
N ALA A 161 -44.89 8.62 -1.12
CA ALA A 161 -43.73 9.08 -1.90
C ALA A 161 -42.45 8.29 -1.55
N PRO A 162 -41.57 7.98 -2.52
CA PRO A 162 -40.47 7.04 -2.30
C PRO A 162 -39.48 7.61 -1.30
N GLU A 163 -39.61 7.18 -0.06
CA GLU A 163 -38.58 7.26 0.96
C GLU A 163 -37.36 6.54 0.40
N ILE A 164 -36.24 7.26 0.20
CA ILE A 164 -34.98 6.66 -0.24
C ILE A 164 -34.54 5.69 0.86
N ARG A 165 -34.95 4.44 0.75
CA ARG A 165 -34.52 3.38 1.67
C ARG A 165 -33.01 3.26 1.51
N PRO A 166 -32.22 3.36 2.59
CA PRO A 166 -30.80 3.10 2.50
C PRO A 166 -30.62 1.70 1.93
N PHE A 167 -29.81 1.57 0.88
CA PHE A 167 -29.49 0.29 0.28
C PHE A 167 -28.95 -0.63 1.38
N ARG A 168 -29.71 -1.67 1.72
CA ARG A 168 -29.27 -2.72 2.64
C ARG A 168 -28.71 -3.84 1.77
N PRO A 169 -27.38 -4.04 1.72
CA PRO A 169 -26.79 -5.09 0.90
C PRO A 169 -27.40 -6.45 1.25
N GLY A 170 -27.46 -7.35 0.26
CA GLY A 170 -27.97 -8.71 0.48
C GLY A 170 -27.12 -9.47 1.51
N VAL A 171 -27.65 -10.56 2.09
CA VAL A 171 -26.87 -11.42 3.00
C VAL A 171 -25.61 -11.94 2.31
N GLU A 172 -25.71 -12.28 1.02
CA GLU A 172 -24.62 -12.78 0.19
C GLU A 172 -23.55 -11.71 -0.06
N GLU A 173 -23.96 -10.47 -0.35
CA GLU A 173 -23.06 -9.35 -0.55
C GLU A 173 -22.30 -8.99 0.74
N ARG A 174 -22.99 -8.98 1.90
CA ARG A 174 -22.33 -8.82 3.21
C ARG A 174 -21.33 -9.94 3.50
N LEU A 175 -21.65 -11.19 3.15
CA LEU A 175 -20.75 -12.31 3.32
C LEU A 175 -19.51 -12.16 2.43
N GLN A 176 -19.70 -11.75 1.17
CA GLN A 176 -18.65 -11.54 0.20
C GLN A 176 -17.65 -10.47 0.67
N VAL A 177 -18.15 -9.32 1.13
CA VAL A 177 -17.32 -8.24 1.70
C VAL A 177 -16.50 -8.74 2.90
N ARG A 178 -17.11 -9.54 3.79
CA ARG A 178 -16.41 -10.09 4.97
C ARG A 178 -15.33 -11.10 4.58
N VAL A 179 -15.60 -11.97 3.60
CA VAL A 179 -14.58 -12.93 3.14
C VAL A 179 -13.44 -12.22 2.43
N GLU A 180 -13.73 -11.21 1.61
CA GLU A 180 -12.71 -10.38 0.98
C GLU A 180 -11.85 -9.67 2.03
N ALA A 181 -12.46 -9.00 3.01
CA ALA A 181 -11.74 -8.35 4.11
C ALA A 181 -10.82 -9.32 4.87
N ALA A 182 -11.33 -10.52 5.21
CA ALA A 182 -10.53 -11.56 5.86
C ALA A 182 -9.37 -12.06 4.98
N HIS A 183 -9.60 -12.20 3.67
CA HIS A 183 -8.56 -12.56 2.71
C HIS A 183 -7.46 -11.49 2.65
N ILE A 184 -7.84 -10.21 2.59
CA ILE A 184 -6.91 -9.08 2.53
C ILE A 184 -6.11 -8.96 3.82
N ALA A 185 -6.74 -9.03 4.98
CA ALA A 185 -6.03 -9.07 6.25
C ALA A 185 -5.04 -10.26 6.31
N GLY A 186 -5.46 -11.44 5.84
CA GLY A 186 -4.58 -12.61 5.70
C GLY A 186 -3.41 -12.39 4.74
N ALA A 187 -3.65 -11.73 3.60
CA ALA A 187 -2.61 -11.41 2.62
C ALA A 187 -1.60 -10.40 3.20
N LEU A 188 -2.06 -9.33 3.84
CA LEU A 188 -1.22 -8.35 4.54
C LEU A 188 -0.32 -9.03 5.57
N ARG A 189 -0.88 -9.86 6.47
CA ARG A 189 -0.11 -10.62 7.46
C ARG A 189 0.94 -11.54 6.83
N ARG A 190 0.59 -12.25 5.75
CA ARG A 190 1.54 -13.12 5.05
C ARG A 190 2.66 -12.33 4.39
N HIS A 191 2.35 -11.18 3.78
CA HIS A 191 3.35 -10.38 3.09
C HIS A 191 4.30 -9.67 4.04
N LEU A 192 3.84 -9.26 5.22
CA LEU A 192 4.71 -8.74 6.28
C LEU A 192 5.79 -9.72 6.75
N ARG A 193 5.60 -11.03 6.57
CA ARG A 193 6.58 -12.07 6.95
C ARG A 193 7.65 -12.32 5.88
N ARG A 194 7.59 -11.60 4.76
CA ARG A 194 8.60 -11.74 3.69
C ARG A 194 9.89 -11.03 4.10
N VAL A 195 10.99 -11.45 3.49
CA VAL A 195 12.27 -10.76 3.66
C VAL A 195 12.11 -9.32 3.13
N PRO A 196 12.30 -8.30 3.98
CA PRO A 196 12.23 -6.92 3.55
C PRO A 196 13.46 -6.55 2.73
N LEU A 197 13.29 -5.53 1.91
CA LEU A 197 14.33 -4.91 1.13
C LEU A 197 14.86 -3.68 1.88
N LEU A 198 16.14 -3.43 1.71
CA LEU A 198 16.81 -2.24 2.18
C LEU A 198 18.10 -2.08 1.37
N SER A 199 18.33 -0.90 0.78
CA SER A 199 19.57 -0.61 0.05
C SER A 199 20.79 -0.68 0.96
N GLU A 200 21.99 -0.81 0.42
CA GLU A 200 23.22 -0.66 1.21
C GLU A 200 23.49 0.82 1.55
N ASP A 201 23.96 1.09 2.78
CA ASP A 201 24.24 2.46 3.24
C ASP A 201 25.23 3.20 2.33
N ALA A 202 26.27 2.50 1.87
CA ALA A 202 27.28 3.06 0.96
C ALA A 202 26.67 3.41 -0.40
N ARG A 203 25.81 2.54 -0.94
CA ARG A 203 25.13 2.76 -2.22
C ARG A 203 24.19 3.96 -2.13
N LEU A 204 23.35 4.00 -1.10
CA LEU A 204 22.43 5.09 -0.83
C LEU A 204 23.16 6.43 -0.68
N THR A 205 24.18 6.46 0.18
CA THR A 205 24.99 7.66 0.44
C THR A 205 25.71 8.14 -0.82
N GLY A 206 26.27 7.22 -1.61
CA GLY A 206 26.92 7.54 -2.88
C GLY A 206 25.96 8.18 -3.88
N GLN A 207 24.74 7.65 -4.00
CA GLN A 207 23.70 8.21 -4.86
C GLN A 207 23.24 9.59 -4.38
N MET A 208 23.00 9.77 -3.08
CA MET A 208 22.68 11.08 -2.51
C MET A 208 23.81 12.11 -2.74
N GLY A 209 25.07 11.68 -2.66
CA GLY A 209 26.24 12.51 -2.96
C GLY A 209 26.27 12.97 -4.42
N ARG A 210 26.04 12.05 -5.37
CA ARG A 210 25.94 12.39 -6.81
C ARG A 210 24.84 13.42 -7.05
N PHE A 211 23.67 13.24 -6.45
CA PHE A 211 22.56 14.18 -6.60
C PHE A 211 22.90 15.57 -6.04
N ARG A 212 23.56 15.65 -4.87
CA ARG A 212 24.04 16.93 -4.33
C ARG A 212 25.03 17.63 -5.26
N ASN A 213 25.98 16.89 -5.83
CA ASN A 213 26.94 17.45 -6.77
C ASN A 213 26.23 18.06 -8.00
N VAL A 214 25.19 17.40 -8.52
CA VAL A 214 24.38 17.96 -9.62
C VAL A 214 23.70 19.26 -9.21
N LEU A 215 23.10 19.32 -8.01
CA LEU A 215 22.50 20.55 -7.50
C LEU A 215 23.51 21.68 -7.30
N GLU A 216 24.73 21.35 -6.84
CA GLU A 216 25.81 22.32 -6.69
C GLU A 216 26.29 22.87 -8.04
N THR A 217 26.45 22.00 -9.05
CA THR A 217 26.77 22.43 -10.42
C THR A 217 25.70 23.38 -10.95
N ILE A 218 24.41 23.02 -10.84
CA ILE A 218 23.30 23.89 -11.29
C ILE A 218 23.33 25.23 -10.55
N ARG A 219 23.57 25.23 -9.23
CA ARG A 219 23.66 26.47 -8.46
C ARG A 219 24.84 27.34 -8.90
N ASN A 220 25.98 26.75 -9.23
CA ASN A 220 27.16 27.51 -9.66
C ASN A 220 27.00 28.06 -11.09
N ASP A 221 26.29 27.34 -11.96
CA ASP A 221 26.07 27.73 -13.35
C ASP A 221 24.96 28.80 -13.51
N TYR A 222 24.00 28.84 -12.58
CA TYR A 222 22.79 29.66 -12.71
C TYR A 222 22.43 30.54 -11.49
N GLY A 223 23.22 30.50 -10.42
CA GLY A 223 23.01 31.29 -9.19
C GLY A 223 23.92 32.50 -9.09
#